data_AF-A0A2V8RJR7-F1
#
_entry.id   AF-A0A2V8RJR7-F1
#
_cell.length_a   1.000
_cell.length_b   1.000
_cell.length_c   1.000
_cell.angle_alpha   90.00
_cell.angle_beta   90.00
_cell.angle_gamma   90.00
#
_symmetry.space_group_name_H-M   'P 1'
#
loop_
_entity.id
_entity.type
_entity.pdbx_description
1 polymer ?
#
loop_
_entity_poly.entity_id
_entity_poly.type
_entity_poly.pdbx_seq_one_letter_code
_entity_poly.pdbx_strand_id
1 'polypeptide(L)' 'MGISVERGRGSWVWTSEGEKYLDLYGGHAVCATGHSHPHVVKAIKEQADKVL' A
#
# COMPACT_ATOMS: atom_id res chain seq x y z
N MET A 1 5.15 9.79 19.53
CA MET A 1 4.89 8.37 19.22
C MET A 1 4.28 8.31 17.83
N GLY A 2 4.90 7.56 16.91
CA GLY A 2 4.41 7.41 15.53
C GLY A 2 4.48 5.95 15.12
N ILE A 3 3.60 5.55 14.22
CA ILE A 3 3.61 4.22 13.60
C ILE A 3 4.37 4.36 12.28
N SER A 4 5.52 3.70 12.15
CA SER A 4 6.32 3.67 10.92
C SER A 4 5.93 2.45 10.08
N VAL A 5 5.26 2.65 8.95
CA VAL A 5 4.79 1.58 8.05
C VAL A 5 5.81 1.33 6.94
N GLU A 6 6.22 0.08 6.73
CA GLU A 6 7.15 -0.31 5.66
C GLU A 6 6.50 -1.15 4.54
N ARG A 7 5.34 -1.77 4.81
CA ARG A 7 4.65 -2.61 3.83
C ARG A 7 3.13 -2.52 3.99
N GLY A 8 2.40 -2.58 2.88
CA GLY A 8 0.94 -2.67 2.85
C GLY A 8 0.44 -3.65 1.78
N ARG A 9 -0.64 -4.38 2.06
CA ARG A 9 -1.31 -5.31 1.12
C ARG A 9 -2.77 -5.51 1.52
N GLY A 10 -3.70 -5.23 0.59
CA GLY A 10 -5.13 -5.26 0.90
C GLY A 10 -5.46 -4.25 1.99
N SER A 11 -6.27 -4.63 2.98
CA SER A 11 -6.59 -3.79 4.14
C SER A 11 -5.55 -3.89 5.28
N TRP A 12 -4.36 -4.43 5.04
CA TRP A 12 -3.35 -4.63 6.09
C TRP A 12 -2.10 -3.80 5.84
N VAL A 13 -1.50 -3.32 6.94
CA VAL A 13 -0.18 -2.68 6.96
C VAL A 13 0.74 -3.36 7.97
N TRP A 14 2.04 -3.28 7.72
CA TRP A 14 3.09 -3.81 8.57
C TRP A 14 4.07 -2.70 8.92
N THR A 15 4.40 -2.61 10.20
CA THR A 15 5.37 -1.64 10.71
C THR A 15 6.79 -2.16 10.56
N SER A 16 7.76 -1.25 10.65
CA SER A 16 9.19 -1.59 10.68
C SER A 16 9.60 -2.44 11.90
N GLU A 17 8.74 -2.54 12.90
CA GLU A 17 8.94 -3.39 14.09
C GLU A 17 8.30 -4.79 13.93
N GLY A 18 7.69 -5.08 12.76
CA GLY A 18 7.07 -6.37 12.45
C GLY A 18 5.59 -6.48 12.82
N GLU A 19 5.04 -5.49 13.53
CA GLU A 19 3.63 -5.47 13.91
C GLU A 19 2.69 -5.32 12.71
N LYS A 20 1.56 -6.05 12.72
CA LYS A 20 0.56 -6.07 11.65
C LYS A 20 -0.75 -5.43 12.11
N TYR A 21 -1.21 -4.42 11.38
CA TYR A 21 -2.44 -3.69 11.69
C TYR A 21 -3.48 -3.79 10.57
N LEU A 22 -4.75 -3.94 10.95
CA LEU A 22 -5.88 -3.77 10.04
C LEU A 22 -6.10 -2.27 9.82
N ASP A 23 -6.01 -1.83 8.58
CA ASP A 23 -6.28 -0.45 8.18
C ASP A 23 -7.80 -0.26 8.01
N LEU A 24 -8.42 0.31 9.04
CA LEU A 24 -9.83 0.71 9.06
C LEU A 24 -10.06 2.14 8.54
N TYR A 25 -8.99 2.83 8.15
CA TYR A 25 -9.04 4.20 7.63
C TYR A 25 -8.95 4.22 6.09
N GLY A 26 -8.19 3.29 5.51
CA GLY A 26 -7.94 3.22 4.06
C GLY A 26 -7.00 4.33 3.59
N GLY A 27 -6.06 4.74 4.44
CA GLY A 27 -5.40 6.04 4.34
C GLY A 27 -6.44 7.17 4.37
N HIS A 28 -6.23 8.27 3.64
CA HIS A 28 -7.25 9.31 3.49
C HIS A 28 -8.31 8.91 2.44
N ALA A 29 -8.95 7.74 2.62
CA ALA A 29 -9.88 7.12 1.67
C ALA A 29 -9.31 6.88 0.25
N VAL A 30 -7.99 6.85 0.10
CA VAL A 30 -7.31 6.67 -1.20
C VAL A 30 -7.01 5.20 -1.52
N CYS A 31 -7.00 4.32 -0.51
CA CYS A 31 -6.69 2.90 -0.68
C CYS A 31 -7.94 2.01 -0.72
N ALA A 32 -9.01 2.44 -1.40
CA ALA A 32 -10.26 1.69 -1.49
C ALA A 32 -10.11 0.29 -2.13
N THR A 33 -9.19 0.13 -3.09
CA THR A 33 -8.83 -1.18 -3.67
C THR A 33 -7.84 -1.98 -2.80
N GLY A 34 -7.48 -1.45 -1.63
CA GLY A 34 -6.42 -1.97 -0.77
C GLY A 34 -5.02 -1.51 -1.19
N HIS A 35 -4.11 -1.52 -0.23
CA HIS A 35 -2.69 -1.23 -0.42
C HIS A 35 -2.05 -2.21 -1.41
N SER A 36 -1.15 -1.71 -2.25
CA SER A 36 -0.36 -2.50 -3.22
C SER A 36 -1.20 -3.44 -4.09
N HIS A 37 -2.37 -2.98 -4.56
CA HIS A 37 -3.23 -3.80 -5.40
C HIS A 37 -2.49 -4.26 -6.69
N PRO A 38 -2.43 -5.58 -6.98
CA PRO A 38 -1.52 -6.12 -7.99
C PRO A 38 -1.78 -5.57 -9.40
N HIS A 39 -3.04 -5.32 -9.75
CA HIS A 39 -3.39 -4.73 -11.04
C HIS A 39 -2.88 -3.29 -11.18
N VAL A 40 -2.96 -2.49 -10.10
CA VAL A 40 -2.52 -1.08 -10.12
C VAL A 40 -0.99 -1.01 -10.19
N VAL A 41 -0.31 -1.80 -9.36
CA VAL A 41 1.16 -1.89 -9.36
C VAL A 41 1.68 -2.32 -10.73
N LYS A 42 1.06 -3.33 -11.36
CA LYS A 42 1.42 -3.77 -12.71
C LYS A 42 1.27 -2.65 -13.74
N ALA A 43 0.11 -1.99 -13.77
CA ALA A 43 -0.16 -0.91 -14.72
C ALA A 43 0.81 0.28 -14.58
N ILE A 44 1.15 0.66 -13.35
CA ILE A 44 2.14 1.73 -13.09
C ILE A 44 3.52 1.33 -13.62
N LYS A 45 3.98 0.11 -13.33
CA LYS A 45 5.28 -0.40 -13.82
C LYS A 45 5.35 -0.42 -15.34
N GLU A 46 4.34 -1.01 -15.98
CA GLU A 46 4.27 -1.10 -17.45
C GLU A 46 4.23 0.28 -18.12
N GLN A 47 3.62 1.27 -17.48
CA GLN A 47 3.59 2.62 -18.02
C GLN A 47 4.91 3.36 -17.80
N ALA A 48 5.55 3.19 -16.65
CA ALA A 48 6.87 3.77 -16.36
C ALA A 48 7.90 3.32 -17.40
N ASP A 49 7.94 2.02 -17.73
CA ASP A 49 8.85 1.45 -18.73
C ASP A 49 8.68 2.05 -20.15
N LYS A 50 7.54 2.69 -20.45
CA LYS A 50 7.27 3.27 -21.76
C LYS A 50 7.68 4.72 -21.90
N VAL A 51 7.75 5.48 -20.81
CA VAL A 51 7.81 6.96 -20.86
C VAL A 51 8.84 7.61 -19.92
N LEU A 52 9.48 6.83 -19.04
CA LEU A 52 10.61 7.28 -18.22
C LEU A 52 11.91 6.65 -18.72
#